data_AF-A0A1H2ITN7-F1
#
_entry.id   AF-A0A1H2ITN7-F1
#
_cell.length_a   1.000
_cell.length_b   1.000
_cell.length_c   1.000
_cell.angle_alpha   90.00
_cell.angle_beta   90.00
_cell.angle_gamma   90.00
#
_symmetry.space_group_name_H-M   'P 1'
#
loop_
_entity.id
_entity.type
_entity.pdbx_description
1 polymer ?
#
loop_
_entity_poly.entity_id
_entity_poly.type
_entity_poly.pdbx_seq_one_letter_code
_entity_poly.pdbx_strand_id
1 'polypeptide(L)' 'MEINSRPERVDPPDELIEIALDAGCLFAIDSDAHAPGQLEFKVLGARRAVEHDIDPDRIVTTWSSDRLLEWISR' A
#
# COMPACT_ATOMS: atom_id res chain seq x y z
N MET A 1 -4.49 5.05 -2.99
CA MET A 1 -5.36 4.08 -2.31
C MET A 1 -4.53 3.32 -1.30
N GLU A 2 -5.06 3.06 -0.12
CA GLU A 2 -4.40 2.29 0.93
C GLU A 2 -4.50 0.79 0.64
N ILE A 3 -3.47 0.01 0.94
CA ILE A 3 -3.52 -1.44 1.14
C ILE A 3 -3.18 -1.67 2.61
N ASN A 4 -4.22 -1.85 3.41
CA ASN A 4 -4.10 -2.00 4.84
C ASN A 4 -3.63 -3.41 5.18
N SER A 5 -2.48 -3.51 5.85
CA SER A 5 -1.90 -4.80 6.16
C SER A 5 -2.46 -5.45 7.43
N ARG A 6 -3.37 -4.78 8.15
CA ARG A 6 -3.98 -5.34 9.36
C ARG A 6 -4.77 -6.61 9.01
N PRO A 7 -4.44 -7.77 9.63
CA PRO A 7 -5.07 -9.06 9.30
C PRO A 7 -6.59 -9.06 9.41
N GLU A 8 -7.15 -8.29 10.34
CA GLU A 8 -8.58 -8.23 10.58
C GLU A 8 -9.33 -7.27 9.62
N ARG A 9 -8.62 -6.37 8.92
CA ARG A 9 -9.22 -5.44 7.96
C ARG A 9 -9.27 -6.01 6.56
N VAL A 10 -8.12 -6.46 6.03
CA VAL A 10 -7.97 -6.91 4.64
C VAL A 10 -8.61 -5.91 3.66
N ASP A 11 -8.25 -4.65 3.80
CA ASP A 11 -8.90 -3.52 3.15
C ASP A 11 -7.91 -2.82 2.20
N PRO A 12 -8.28 -2.59 0.93
CA PRO A 12 -9.53 -2.97 0.29
C PRO A 12 -9.57 -4.46 -0.07
N PRO A 13 -10.74 -5.02 -0.41
CA PRO A 13 -10.86 -6.30 -1.08
C PRO A 13 -10.05 -6.34 -2.39
N ASP A 14 -9.62 -7.54 -2.80
CA ASP A 14 -8.77 -7.76 -3.98
C ASP A 14 -9.35 -7.17 -5.27
N GLU A 15 -10.66 -7.31 -5.51
CA GLU A 15 -11.33 -6.74 -6.69
C GLU A 15 -11.17 -5.20 -6.78
N LEU A 16 -11.12 -4.51 -5.64
CA LEU A 16 -10.92 -3.06 -5.63
C LEU A 16 -9.45 -2.67 -5.87
N ILE A 17 -8.50 -3.56 -5.58
CA ILE A 17 -7.09 -3.37 -5.94
C ILE A 17 -6.96 -3.34 -7.46
N GLU A 18 -7.53 -4.32 -8.14
CA GLU A 18 -7.54 -4.42 -9.60
C GLU A 18 -8.20 -3.19 -10.24
N ILE A 19 -9.39 -2.80 -9.77
CA ILE A 19 -10.11 -1.62 -10.28
C ILE A 19 -9.26 -0.34 -10.16
N ALA A 20 -8.54 -0.18 -9.04
CA ALA A 20 -7.74 1.01 -8.86
C ALA A 20 -6.44 0.99 -9.64
N LEU A 21 -5.86 -0.20 -9.87
CA LEU A 21 -4.71 -0.37 -10.74
C LEU A 21 -5.10 0.04 -12.17
N ASP A 22 -6.23 -0.45 -12.68
CA ASP A 22 -6.81 -0.07 -13.98
C ASP A 22 -7.13 1.42 -14.07
N ALA A 23 -7.65 2.01 -12.98
CA ALA A 23 -7.92 3.44 -12.90
C ALA A 23 -6.64 4.31 -12.81
N GLY A 24 -5.46 3.70 -12.75
CA GLY A 24 -4.20 4.43 -12.66
C GLY A 24 -3.96 5.07 -11.30
N CYS A 25 -4.50 4.50 -10.22
CA CYS A 25 -4.22 4.95 -8.85
C CYS A 25 -2.78 4.65 -8.42
N LEU A 26 -2.27 5.49 -7.53
CA LEU A 26 -1.10 5.17 -6.70
C LEU A 26 -1.56 4.43 -5.43
N PHE A 27 -0.69 3.58 -4.90
CA PHE A 27 -0.95 2.77 -3.72
C PHE A 27 -0.06 3.19 -2.54
N ALA A 28 -0.52 2.95 -1.32
CA ALA A 28 0.27 3.08 -0.10
C ALA A 28 0.07 1.82 0.75
N ILE A 29 1.14 1.24 1.28
CA ILE A 29 1.05 0.06 2.16
C ILE A 29 1.39 0.49 3.59
N ASP A 30 0.46 0.30 4.51
CA ASP A 30 0.63 0.57 5.94
C ASP A 30 0.17 -0.62 6.79
N SER A 31 0.45 -0.56 8.09
CA SER A 31 0.10 -1.62 9.05
C SER A 31 -1.07 -1.28 9.97
N ASP A 32 -1.59 -0.06 9.90
CA ASP A 32 -2.58 0.49 10.83
C ASP A 32 -2.16 0.34 12.29
N ALA A 33 -0.87 0.47 12.60
CA ALA A 33 -0.34 0.04 13.88
C ALA A 33 -0.85 0.89 15.06
N HIS A 34 -1.43 0.21 16.06
CA HIS A 34 -1.82 0.74 17.37
C HIS A 34 -0.92 0.21 18.51
N ALA A 35 0.01 -0.69 18.19
CA ALA A 35 1.06 -1.17 19.08
C ALA A 35 2.33 -1.51 18.27
N PRO A 36 3.54 -1.45 18.85
CA PRO A 36 4.79 -1.65 18.10
C PRO A 36 4.87 -2.95 17.32
N GLY A 37 4.38 -4.07 17.88
CA GLY A 37 4.39 -5.38 17.21
C GLY A 37 3.54 -5.41 15.93
N GLN A 38 2.57 -4.51 15.78
CA GLN A 38 1.74 -4.45 14.59
C GLN A 38 2.47 -3.86 13.38
N LEU A 39 3.63 -3.20 13.56
CA LEU A 39 4.45 -2.72 12.45
C LEU A 39 4.94 -3.87 11.55
N GLU A 40 5.05 -5.09 12.08
CA GLU A 40 5.42 -6.29 11.34
C GLU A 40 4.37 -6.69 10.31
N PHE A 41 3.12 -6.23 10.45
CA PHE A 41 2.05 -6.58 9.53
C PHE A 41 2.29 -6.10 8.10
N LYS A 42 3.14 -5.07 7.85
CA LYS A 42 3.43 -4.56 6.50
C LYS A 42 3.79 -5.64 5.48
N VAL A 43 4.36 -6.77 5.92
CA VAL A 43 4.66 -7.91 5.06
C VAL A 43 3.40 -8.51 4.40
N LEU A 44 2.25 -8.42 5.06
CA LEU A 44 0.97 -8.93 4.56
C LEU A 44 0.45 -8.06 3.41
N GLY A 45 0.47 -6.73 3.55
CA GLY A 45 0.10 -5.82 2.45
C GLY A 45 1.10 -5.90 1.28
N ALA A 46 2.39 -6.05 1.56
CA ALA A 46 3.41 -6.27 0.53
C ALA A 46 3.17 -7.58 -0.25
N ARG A 47 2.77 -8.66 0.43
CA ARG A 47 2.39 -9.91 -0.24
C ARG A 47 1.22 -9.69 -1.20
N ARG A 48 0.17 -9.00 -0.76
CA ARG A 48 -0.99 -8.69 -1.62
C ARG A 48 -0.58 -7.87 -2.83
N ALA A 49 0.28 -6.87 -2.66
CA ALA A 49 0.78 -6.08 -3.79
C ALA A 49 1.54 -6.94 -4.82
N VAL A 50 2.31 -7.93 -4.36
CA VAL A 50 2.98 -8.89 -5.25
C VAL A 50 1.99 -9.83 -5.94
N GLU A 51 0.99 -10.33 -5.22
CA GLU A 51 -0.06 -11.21 -5.78
C GLU A 51 -0.89 -10.52 -6.88
N HIS A 52 -0.99 -9.19 -6.83
CA HIS A 52 -1.70 -8.35 -7.79
C HIS A 52 -0.77 -7.66 -8.82
N ASP A 53 0.51 -8.07 -8.90
CA ASP A 53 1.50 -7.54 -9.84
C ASP A 53 1.63 -5.99 -9.82
N ILE A 54 1.46 -5.37 -8.64
CA ILE A 54 1.59 -3.92 -8.50
C ILE A 54 3.08 -3.56 -8.55
N ASP A 55 3.47 -2.80 -9.57
CA ASP A 55 4.84 -2.28 -9.69
C ASP A 55 5.21 -1.45 -8.44
N PRO A 56 6.36 -1.71 -7.78
CA PRO A 56 6.84 -0.92 -6.66
C PRO A 56 6.84 0.59 -6.90
N ASP A 57 7.08 1.05 -8.13
CA ASP A 57 7.05 2.46 -8.51
C ASP A 57 5.66 3.10 -8.37
N ARG A 58 4.60 2.29 -8.35
CA ARG A 58 3.21 2.71 -8.11
C ARG A 58 2.86 2.77 -6.62
N ILE A 59 3.75 2.31 -5.74
CA ILE A 59 3.53 2.23 -4.29
C ILE A 59 4.35 3.32 -3.60
N VAL A 60 3.70 4.37 -3.12
CA VAL A 60 4.37 5.57 -2.59
C VAL A 60 5.26 5.30 -1.38
N THR A 61 5.00 4.21 -0.64
CA THR A 61 5.80 3.79 0.52
C THR A 61 7.10 3.07 0.16
N THR A 62 7.39 2.86 -1.14
CA THR A 62 8.70 2.40 -1.64
C THR A 62 9.59 3.54 -2.12
N TRP A 63 9.02 4.73 -2.31
CA TRP A 63 9.72 5.88 -2.85
C TRP A 63 10.74 6.44 -1.86
N SER A 64 11.72 7.19 -2.39
CA SER A 64 12.56 8.03 -1.55
C SER A 64 11.73 9.14 -0.89
N SER A 65 12.20 9.63 0.26
CA SER A 65 11.59 10.77 0.95
C SER A 65 11.44 11.98 0.03
N ASP A 66 12.47 12.27 -0.77
CA ASP A 66 12.49 13.46 -1.62
C ASP A 66 11.41 13.40 -2.70
N ARG A 67 11.26 12.25 -3.37
CA ARG A 67 10.20 12.03 -4.37
C ARG A 67 8.81 12.13 -3.72
N LEU A 68 8.65 11.53 -2.54
CA LEU A 68 7.38 11.58 -1.81
C LEU A 68 7.01 13.01 -1.44
N LEU A 69 7.97 13.77 -0.90
CA LEU A 69 7.79 15.18 -0.51
C LEU A 69 7.48 16.07 -1.72
N GLU A 70 8.16 15.85 -2.84
CA GLU A 70 7.85 16.53 -4.10
C GLU A 70 6.40 16.24 -4.52
N TRP A 71 5.99 14.97 -4.54
CA TRP A 71 4.65 14.57 -4.96
C TRP A 71 3.53 15.15 -4.08
N ILE A 72 3.66 15.11 -2.75
CA ILE A 72 2.62 15.66 -1.83
C ILE A 72 2.55 17.20 -1.86
N SER A 73 3.55 17.86 -2.43
CA SER A 73 3.58 19.33 -2.56
C SER A 73 2.92 19.85 -3.85
N ARG A 74 2.46 18.95 -4.72
CA ARG A 74 1.75 19.26 -5.97
C ARG A 74 0.25 19.41 -5.74
#